data_AF-A0A927SCJ7-F1
#
_entry.id   AF-A0A927SCJ7-F1
#
_cell.length_a   1.000
_cell.length_b   1.000
_cell.length_c   1.000
_cell.angle_alpha   90.00
_cell.angle_beta   90.00
_cell.angle_gamma   90.00
#
_symmetry.space_group_name_H-M   'P 1'
#
loop_
_entity.id
_entity.type
_entity.pdbx_description
1 polymer ?
#
loop_
_entity_poly.entity_id
_entity_poly.type
_entity_poly.pdbx_seq_one_letter_code
_entity_poly.pdbx_strand_id
1 'polypeptide(L)'
;MKSCPFTGLLSRRMERMNKRRFLIKLKRALWGLGPSEIKSRLAFYSEMIDDRVEEGRTEKEAVLEIGKPEEIAKEIRLEISERPKKEKRPLGTGAKVLILLGSPIWLSLGIAAAAIVFSLAISAFAVVFSVFVCLLAALISLYAVVLSLGVSGLACIAGGAACLFTGRFTEMLIVSGAGFVLAAVCIWLFLVCAPIGNAILRGIGNTWDFAVRIVLKRRSFE
;
A
#
# COMPACT_ATOMS: atom_id res chain seq x y z
N MET A 1 -75.30 -14.90 -33.48
CA MET A 1 -74.01 -14.47 -32.88
C MET A 1 -73.94 -12.95 -32.92
N LYS A 2 -74.22 -12.29 -31.80
CA LYS A 2 -74.23 -10.82 -31.69
C LYS A 2 -72.78 -10.32 -31.66
N SER A 3 -72.44 -9.48 -32.63
CA SER A 3 -71.16 -8.77 -32.73
C SER A 3 -70.83 -8.02 -31.43
N CYS A 4 -69.71 -8.35 -30.80
CA CYS A 4 -69.20 -7.62 -29.64
C CYS A 4 -68.92 -6.14 -29.99
N PRO A 5 -69.36 -5.17 -29.15
CA PRO A 5 -69.10 -3.75 -29.39
C PRO A 5 -67.62 -3.36 -29.24
N PHE A 6 -66.78 -4.25 -28.67
CA PHE A 6 -65.38 -4.00 -28.37
C PHE A 6 -64.49 -3.92 -29.62
N THR A 7 -64.82 -4.67 -30.68
CA THR A 7 -64.05 -4.73 -31.92
C THR A 7 -64.10 -3.40 -32.68
N GLY A 8 -65.25 -2.71 -32.66
CA GLY A 8 -65.40 -1.38 -33.26
C GLY A 8 -64.63 -0.27 -32.53
N LEU A 9 -64.43 -0.42 -31.21
CA LEU A 9 -63.71 0.55 -30.37
C LEU A 9 -62.18 0.42 -30.48
N LEU A 10 -61.68 -0.80 -30.67
CA LEU A 10 -60.27 -1.05 -31.02
C LEU A 10 -59.95 -0.59 -32.44
N SER A 11 -60.87 -0.80 -33.40
CA SER A 11 -60.72 -0.31 -34.77
C SER A 11 -60.66 1.23 -34.84
N ARG A 12 -61.60 1.94 -34.21
CA ARG A 12 -61.56 3.43 -34.09
C ARG A 12 -60.34 3.96 -33.32
N ARG A 13 -59.76 3.16 -32.43
CA ARG A 13 -58.56 3.53 -31.67
C ARG A 13 -57.28 3.34 -32.47
N MET A 14 -57.26 2.40 -33.42
CA MET A 14 -56.17 2.24 -34.38
C MET A 14 -56.19 3.33 -35.47
N GLU A 15 -57.36 3.79 -35.92
CA GLU A 15 -57.50 4.90 -36.90
C GLU A 15 -56.91 6.25 -36.44
N ARG A 16 -56.68 6.44 -35.13
CA ARG A 16 -56.05 7.65 -34.55
C ARG A 16 -54.61 7.44 -34.09
N MET A 17 -53.96 6.36 -34.53
CA MET A 17 -52.55 6.11 -34.27
C MET A 17 -51.69 6.78 -35.33
N ASN A 18 -51.11 7.91 -34.95
CA ASN A 18 -50.01 8.53 -35.68
C ASN A 18 -48.68 8.03 -35.12
N LYS A 19 -47.59 8.18 -35.87
CA LYS A 19 -46.23 7.71 -35.53
C LYS A 19 -45.85 7.99 -34.07
N ARG A 20 -46.04 9.23 -33.61
CA ARG A 20 -45.72 9.66 -32.23
C ARG A 20 -46.46 8.85 -31.17
N ARG A 21 -47.75 8.56 -31.38
CA ARG A 21 -48.57 7.78 -30.42
C ARG A 21 -48.19 6.31 -30.41
N PHE A 22 -47.85 5.77 -31.58
CA PHE A 22 -47.34 4.41 -31.71
C PHE A 22 -46.04 4.22 -30.91
N LEU A 23 -45.04 5.08 -31.12
CA LEU A 23 -43.76 5.01 -30.43
C LEU A 23 -43.90 5.19 -28.90
N ILE A 24 -44.81 6.06 -28.43
CA ILE A 24 -45.08 6.23 -27.00
C ILE A 24 -45.66 4.94 -26.40
N LYS A 25 -46.60 4.28 -27.10
CA LYS A 25 -47.19 3.01 -26.64
C LYS A 25 -46.17 1.88 -26.66
N LEU A 26 -45.36 1.78 -27.72
CA LEU A 26 -44.29 0.79 -27.84
C LEU A 26 -43.25 0.98 -26.71
N LYS A 27 -42.84 2.22 -26.41
CA LYS A 27 -41.94 2.53 -25.30
C LYS A 27 -42.49 2.07 -23.95
N ARG A 28 -43.79 2.26 -23.69
CA ARG A 28 -44.43 1.78 -22.45
C ARG A 28 -44.52 0.26 -22.42
N ALA A 29 -44.83 -0.37 -23.55
CA ALA A 29 -44.90 -1.82 -23.64
C ALA A 29 -43.52 -2.48 -23.48
N LEU A 30 -42.43 -1.78 -23.82
CA LEU A 30 -41.04 -2.20 -23.59
C LEU A 30 -40.47 -1.78 -22.23
N TRP A 31 -41.29 -1.25 -21.32
CA TRP A 31 -40.87 -0.90 -19.96
C TRP A 31 -40.36 -2.15 -19.23
N GLY A 32 -39.09 -2.11 -18.80
CA GLY A 32 -38.39 -3.24 -18.16
C GLY A 32 -37.14 -3.72 -18.91
N LEU A 33 -36.95 -3.31 -20.17
CA LEU A 33 -35.70 -3.55 -20.91
C LEU A 33 -34.66 -2.47 -20.58
N GLY A 34 -33.39 -2.73 -20.94
CA GLY A 34 -32.32 -1.75 -20.78
C GLY A 34 -32.58 -0.47 -21.59
N PRO A 35 -32.21 0.73 -21.08
CA PRO A 35 -32.56 2.00 -21.72
C PRO A 35 -31.97 2.16 -23.13
N SER A 36 -30.80 1.58 -23.39
CA SER A 36 -30.16 1.55 -24.71
C SER A 36 -30.92 0.67 -25.71
N GLU A 37 -31.43 -0.47 -25.25
CA GLU A 37 -32.20 -1.41 -26.08
C GLU A 37 -33.55 -0.82 -26.47
N ILE A 38 -34.25 -0.20 -25.51
CA ILE A 38 -35.50 0.51 -25.78
C ILE A 38 -35.29 1.60 -26.84
N LYS A 39 -34.22 2.40 -26.74
CA LYS A 39 -33.91 3.44 -27.73
C LYS A 39 -33.65 2.86 -29.11
N SER A 40 -32.89 1.76 -29.19
CA SER A 40 -32.58 1.07 -30.45
C SER A 40 -33.84 0.51 -31.13
N ARG A 41 -34.69 -0.19 -30.37
CA ARG A 41 -35.96 -0.72 -30.90
C ARG A 41 -36.89 0.40 -31.37
N LEU A 42 -37.00 1.50 -30.62
CA LEU A 42 -37.82 2.64 -31.03
C LEU A 42 -37.31 3.34 -32.29
N ALA A 43 -35.99 3.42 -32.48
CA ALA A 43 -35.39 3.98 -33.68
C ALA A 43 -35.70 3.10 -34.91
N PHE A 44 -35.53 1.79 -34.79
CA PHE A 44 -35.83 0.83 -35.86
C PHE A 44 -37.28 0.94 -36.36
N TYR A 45 -38.26 0.91 -35.44
CA TYR A 45 -39.66 1.06 -35.84
C TYR A 45 -40.02 2.48 -36.28
N SER A 46 -39.27 3.50 -35.86
CA SER A 46 -39.45 4.87 -36.38
C SER A 46 -39.05 4.93 -37.86
N GLU A 47 -37.89 4.37 -38.20
CA GLU A 47 -37.34 4.32 -39.56
C GLU A 47 -38.28 3.53 -40.48
N MET A 48 -38.75 2.35 -40.06
CA MET A 48 -39.73 1.57 -40.83
C MET A 48 -41.06 2.28 -41.11
N ILE A 49 -41.47 3.20 -40.22
CA ILE A 49 -42.66 4.03 -40.45
C ILE A 49 -42.33 5.16 -41.44
N ASP A 50 -41.15 5.76 -41.30
CA ASP A 50 -40.69 6.84 -42.16
C ASP A 50 -40.52 6.37 -43.61
N ASP A 51 -39.89 5.22 -43.83
CA ASP A 51 -39.72 4.62 -45.16
C ASP A 51 -41.06 4.47 -45.89
N ARG A 52 -42.08 3.96 -45.19
CA ARG A 52 -43.43 3.80 -45.77
C ARG A 52 -44.11 5.12 -46.06
N VAL A 53 -43.86 6.14 -45.24
CA VAL A 53 -44.40 7.49 -45.46
C VAL A 53 -43.72 8.14 -46.66
N GLU A 54 -42.41 7.92 -46.85
CA GLU A 54 -41.65 8.37 -48.01
C GLU A 54 -42.09 7.67 -49.31
N GLU A 55 -42.51 6.41 -49.24
CA GLU A 55 -43.15 5.67 -50.34
C GLU A 55 -44.57 6.17 -50.69
N GLY A 56 -45.05 7.23 -50.02
CA GLY A 56 -46.33 7.88 -50.32
C GLY A 56 -47.52 7.38 -49.50
N ARG A 57 -47.30 6.57 -48.45
CA ARG A 57 -48.35 6.17 -47.51
C ARG A 57 -48.61 7.26 -46.47
N THR A 58 -49.84 7.35 -45.99
CA THR A 58 -50.12 8.19 -44.82
C THR A 58 -49.57 7.53 -43.55
N GLU A 59 -49.15 8.33 -42.55
CA GLU A 59 -48.64 7.78 -41.27
C GLU A 59 -49.57 6.74 -40.63
N LYS A 60 -50.88 6.88 -40.86
CA LYS A 60 -51.90 5.97 -40.31
C LYS A 60 -51.87 4.61 -41.00
N GLU A 61 -51.72 4.59 -42.32
CA GLU A 61 -51.59 3.35 -43.09
C GLU A 61 -50.30 2.64 -42.74
N ALA A 62 -49.19 3.37 -42.65
CA ALA A 62 -47.90 2.81 -42.28
C ALA A 62 -47.93 2.15 -40.88
N VAL A 63 -48.58 2.78 -39.90
CA VAL A 63 -48.72 2.22 -38.54
C VAL A 63 -49.68 1.02 -38.49
N LEU A 64 -50.71 0.99 -39.34
CA LEU A 64 -51.63 -0.15 -39.43
C LEU A 64 -50.94 -1.38 -40.02
N GLU A 65 -50.08 -1.20 -41.02
CA GLU A 65 -49.36 -2.28 -41.70
C GLU A 65 -48.30 -2.93 -40.80
N ILE A 66 -47.61 -2.14 -39.98
CA ILE A 66 -46.58 -2.62 -39.05
C ILE A 66 -47.18 -3.42 -37.88
N GLY A 67 -48.45 -3.18 -37.53
CA GLY A 67 -49.17 -3.93 -36.51
C GLY A 67 -49.23 -3.25 -35.14
N LYS A 68 -49.73 -3.97 -34.13
CA LYS A 68 -50.01 -3.37 -32.82
C LYS A 68 -48.74 -3.29 -31.96
N PRO A 69 -48.51 -2.16 -31.25
CA PRO A 69 -47.31 -1.98 -30.41
C PRO A 69 -47.21 -3.01 -29.26
N GLU A 70 -48.34 -3.59 -28.84
CA GLU A 70 -48.39 -4.62 -27.79
C GLU A 70 -47.97 -6.00 -28.31
N GLU A 71 -48.30 -6.33 -29.56
CA GLU A 71 -47.89 -7.58 -30.22
C GLU A 71 -46.39 -7.55 -30.50
N ILE A 72 -45.91 -6.43 -31.05
CA ILE A 72 -44.48 -6.16 -31.30
C ILE A 72 -43.67 -6.24 -30.00
N ALA A 73 -44.17 -5.67 -28.90
CA ALA A 73 -43.46 -5.74 -27.62
C ALA A 73 -43.38 -7.17 -27.07
N LYS A 74 -44.38 -8.02 -27.33
CA LYS A 74 -44.32 -9.45 -26.95
C LYS A 74 -43.27 -10.20 -27.77
N GLU A 75 -43.24 -9.96 -29.08
CA GLU A 75 -42.24 -10.57 -29.97
C GLU A 75 -40.81 -10.17 -29.58
N ILE A 76 -40.56 -8.89 -29.33
CA ILE A 76 -39.25 -8.39 -28.87
C ILE A 76 -38.84 -9.04 -27.54
N ARG A 77 -39.80 -9.26 -26.62
CA ARG A 77 -39.52 -9.91 -25.33
C ARG A 77 -39.19 -11.39 -25.49
N LEU A 78 -39.88 -12.09 -26.40
CA LEU A 78 -39.58 -13.49 -26.73
C LEU A 78 -38.18 -13.58 -27.38
N GLU A 79 -37.90 -12.70 -28.32
CA GLU A 79 -36.59 -12.62 -28.98
C GLU A 79 -35.45 -12.36 -27.97
N ILE A 80 -35.67 -11.51 -26.96
CA ILE A 80 -34.67 -11.25 -25.90
C ILE A 80 -34.54 -12.42 -24.94
N SER A 81 -35.64 -13.16 -24.68
CA SER A 81 -35.60 -14.35 -23.84
C SER A 81 -34.87 -15.52 -24.52
N GLU A 82 -34.96 -15.62 -25.84
CA GLU A 82 -34.27 -16.64 -26.65
C GLU A 82 -32.85 -16.25 -27.03
N ARG A 83 -32.52 -14.93 -27.01
CA ARG A 83 -31.14 -14.48 -27.13
C ARG A 83 -30.35 -15.03 -25.95
N PRO A 84 -29.31 -15.87 -26.16
CA PRO A 84 -28.40 -16.20 -25.08
C PRO A 84 -27.88 -14.88 -24.53
N LYS A 85 -28.06 -14.64 -23.22
CA LYS A 85 -27.59 -13.43 -22.54
C LYS A 85 -26.18 -13.15 -23.06
N LYS A 86 -26.05 -12.16 -23.94
CA LYS A 86 -24.75 -11.62 -24.33
C LYS A 86 -24.26 -10.92 -23.06
N GLU A 87 -23.64 -11.73 -22.23
CA GLU A 87 -22.85 -11.31 -21.09
C GLU A 87 -21.99 -10.15 -21.62
N LYS A 88 -22.16 -8.98 -21.00
CA LYS A 88 -21.31 -7.83 -21.24
C LYS A 88 -19.89 -8.35 -21.11
N ARG A 89 -19.19 -8.47 -22.25
CA ARG A 89 -17.89 -9.13 -22.42
C ARG A 89 -17.15 -9.22 -21.08
N PRO A 90 -17.22 -10.34 -20.35
CA PRO A 90 -16.31 -10.51 -19.23
C PRO A 90 -14.93 -10.42 -19.86
N LEU A 91 -14.07 -9.55 -19.32
CA LEU A 91 -12.63 -9.61 -19.58
C LEU A 91 -12.26 -11.11 -19.62
N GLY A 92 -11.77 -11.56 -20.77
CA GLY A 92 -11.81 -12.97 -21.15
C GLY A 92 -11.36 -13.87 -20.00
N THR A 93 -11.99 -15.04 -19.87
CA THR A 93 -11.61 -16.06 -18.88
C THR A 93 -10.09 -16.31 -18.85
N GLY A 94 -9.41 -16.18 -20.00
CA GLY A 94 -7.95 -16.18 -20.10
C GLY A 94 -7.24 -15.05 -19.33
N ALA A 95 -7.75 -13.81 -19.33
CA ALA A 95 -7.16 -12.69 -18.59
C ALA A 95 -7.39 -12.79 -17.06
N LYS A 96 -8.55 -13.31 -16.63
CA LYS A 96 -8.78 -13.64 -15.21
C LYS A 96 -7.89 -14.79 -14.75
N VAL A 97 -7.68 -15.83 -15.56
CA VAL A 97 -6.74 -16.92 -15.27
C VAL A 97 -5.29 -16.44 -15.30
N LEU A 98 -4.93 -15.52 -16.20
CA LEU A 98 -3.58 -14.94 -16.27
C LEU A 98 -3.28 -14.04 -15.07
N ILE A 99 -4.28 -13.29 -14.58
CA ILE A 99 -4.18 -12.53 -13.33
C ILE A 99 -4.19 -13.44 -12.10
N LEU A 100 -4.96 -14.54 -12.12
CA LEU A 100 -5.02 -15.52 -11.04
C LEU A 100 -3.77 -16.42 -10.97
N LEU A 101 -3.08 -16.68 -12.09
CA LEU A 101 -1.73 -17.28 -12.14
C LEU A 101 -0.63 -16.25 -11.89
N GLY A 102 -0.84 -14.99 -12.27
CA GLY A 102 0.05 -13.88 -11.91
C GLY A 102 0.08 -13.64 -10.39
N SER A 103 -1.06 -13.79 -9.72
CA SER A 103 -1.19 -13.57 -8.26
C SER A 103 -0.25 -14.44 -7.40
N PRO A 104 -0.11 -15.77 -7.58
CA PRO A 104 0.83 -16.57 -6.80
C PRO A 104 2.30 -16.25 -7.15
N ILE A 105 2.59 -15.87 -8.41
CA ILE A 105 3.96 -15.52 -8.84
C ILE A 105 4.39 -14.18 -8.23
N TRP A 106 3.53 -13.16 -8.28
CA TRP A 106 3.80 -11.86 -7.65
C TRP A 106 3.84 -11.95 -6.13
N LEU A 107 3.00 -12.80 -5.53
CA LEU A 107 3.05 -13.07 -4.10
C LEU A 107 4.38 -13.74 -3.69
N SER A 108 4.79 -14.78 -4.41
CA SER A 108 6.07 -15.47 -4.16
C SER A 108 7.27 -14.56 -4.38
N LEU A 109 7.25 -13.75 -5.44
CA LEU A 109 8.29 -12.75 -5.72
C LEU A 109 8.31 -11.63 -4.67
N GLY A 110 7.15 -11.20 -4.19
CA GLY A 110 7.02 -10.22 -3.11
C GLY A 110 7.60 -10.73 -1.80
N ILE A 111 7.32 -11.99 -1.43
CA ILE A 111 7.88 -12.63 -0.24
C ILE A 111 9.40 -12.77 -0.37
N ALA A 112 9.91 -13.17 -1.53
CA ALA A 112 11.35 -13.26 -1.77
C ALA A 112 12.03 -11.88 -1.68
N ALA A 113 11.46 -10.85 -2.29
CA ALA A 113 11.96 -9.48 -2.19
C ALA A 113 11.94 -8.96 -0.75
N ALA A 114 10.86 -9.22 -0.01
CA ALA A 114 10.76 -8.87 1.41
C ALA A 114 11.81 -9.59 2.24
N ALA A 115 12.06 -10.88 1.99
CA ALA A 115 13.11 -11.64 2.66
C ALA A 115 14.51 -11.08 2.40
N ILE A 116 14.81 -10.66 1.17
CA ILE A 116 16.08 -10.02 0.82
C ILE A 116 16.24 -8.69 1.56
N VAL A 117 15.21 -7.84 1.54
CA VAL A 117 15.24 -6.55 2.25
C VAL A 117 15.39 -6.76 3.75
N PHE A 118 14.70 -7.74 4.31
CA PHE A 118 14.77 -8.07 5.73
C PHE A 118 16.16 -8.60 6.12
N SER A 119 16.74 -9.48 5.31
CA SER A 119 18.12 -9.96 5.50
C SER A 119 19.13 -8.81 5.42
N LEU A 120 18.96 -7.91 4.46
CA LEU A 120 19.83 -6.74 4.32
C LEU A 120 19.70 -5.80 5.51
N ALA A 121 18.48 -5.58 6.00
CA ALA A 121 18.22 -4.77 7.19
C ALA A 121 18.88 -5.36 8.45
N ILE A 122 18.77 -6.69 8.65
CA ILE A 122 19.45 -7.37 9.76
C ILE A 122 20.96 -7.24 9.62
N SER A 123 21.51 -7.45 8.42
CA SER A 123 22.96 -7.34 8.19
C SER A 123 23.47 -5.93 8.48
N ALA A 124 22.76 -4.89 8.02
CA ALA A 124 23.10 -3.50 8.28
C ALA A 124 23.02 -3.18 9.78
N PHE A 125 21.98 -3.66 10.45
CA PHE A 125 21.83 -3.50 11.90
C PHE A 125 22.97 -4.20 12.66
N ALA A 126 23.32 -5.41 12.28
CA ALA A 126 24.42 -6.16 12.88
C ALA A 126 25.77 -5.44 12.72
N VAL A 127 26.03 -4.84 11.56
CA VAL A 127 27.26 -4.05 11.34
C VAL A 127 27.29 -2.84 12.27
N VAL A 128 26.22 -2.04 12.32
CA VAL A 128 26.14 -0.87 13.22
C VAL A 128 26.29 -1.28 14.68
N PHE A 129 25.62 -2.36 15.08
CA PHE A 129 25.71 -2.90 16.44
C PHE A 129 27.13 -3.40 16.76
N SER A 130 27.81 -4.06 15.83
CA SER A 130 29.18 -4.54 16.03
C SER A 130 30.17 -3.39 16.26
N VAL A 131 30.07 -2.31 15.48
CA VAL A 131 30.89 -1.11 15.65
C VAL A 131 30.62 -0.47 17.01
N PHE A 132 29.35 -0.39 17.40
CA PHE A 132 28.97 0.14 18.71
C PHE A 132 29.58 -0.67 19.86
N VAL A 133 29.47 -2.00 19.83
CA VAL A 133 30.06 -2.88 20.85
C VAL A 133 31.59 -2.74 20.86
N CYS A 134 32.22 -2.64 19.69
CA CYS A 134 33.67 -2.47 19.59
C CYS A 134 34.13 -1.15 20.23
N LEU A 135 33.41 -0.04 20.00
CA LEU A 135 33.69 1.24 20.63
C LEU A 135 33.54 1.20 22.15
N LEU A 136 32.48 0.55 22.66
CA LEU A 136 32.30 0.38 24.11
C LEU A 136 33.38 -0.51 24.72
N ALA A 137 33.73 -1.61 24.06
CA ALA A 137 34.79 -2.51 24.52
C ALA A 137 36.14 -1.80 24.59
N ALA A 138 36.47 -0.98 23.57
CA ALA A 138 37.68 -0.16 23.56
C ALA A 138 37.67 0.89 24.68
N LEU A 139 36.52 1.51 24.96
CA LEU A 139 36.39 2.46 26.06
C LEU A 139 36.60 1.77 27.41
N ILE A 140 35.96 0.62 27.63
CA ILE A 140 36.08 -0.15 28.87
C ILE A 140 37.52 -0.64 29.08
N SER A 141 38.17 -1.16 28.02
CA SER A 141 39.56 -1.63 28.13
C SER A 141 40.51 -0.49 28.47
N LEU A 142 40.30 0.70 27.89
CA LEU A 142 41.07 1.90 28.21
C LEU A 142 40.92 2.31 29.68
N TYR A 143 39.70 2.33 30.20
CA TYR A 143 39.47 2.60 31.63
C TYR A 143 40.07 1.52 32.54
N ALA A 144 40.03 0.25 32.13
CA ALA A 144 40.66 -0.83 32.89
C ALA A 144 42.18 -0.66 32.97
N VAL A 145 42.85 -0.27 31.87
CA VAL A 145 44.28 0.05 31.86
C VAL A 145 44.58 1.22 32.79
N VAL A 146 43.81 2.31 32.72
CA VAL A 146 43.97 3.48 33.60
C VAL A 146 43.83 3.09 35.07
N LEU A 147 42.82 2.28 35.44
CA LEU A 147 42.65 1.79 36.80
C LEU A 147 43.84 0.91 37.25
N SER A 148 44.31 0.01 36.38
CA SER A 148 45.47 -0.84 36.70
C SER A 148 46.75 -0.04 36.91
N LEU A 149 46.98 1.01 36.11
CA LEU A 149 48.10 1.95 36.28
C LEU A 149 47.95 2.78 37.56
N GLY A 150 46.73 3.20 37.90
CA GLY A 150 46.45 3.88 39.16
C GLY A 150 46.76 3.01 40.38
N VAL A 151 46.27 1.75 40.40
CA VAL A 151 46.50 0.81 41.50
C VAL A 151 47.98 0.45 41.63
N SER A 152 48.67 0.17 40.52
CA SER A 152 50.11 -0.11 40.52
C SER A 152 50.95 1.09 40.96
N GLY A 153 50.60 2.31 40.53
CA GLY A 153 51.23 3.55 41.00
C GLY A 153 51.07 3.74 42.51
N LEU A 154 49.86 3.56 43.05
CA LEU A 154 49.60 3.63 44.49
C LEU A 154 50.38 2.57 45.26
N ALA A 155 50.42 1.33 44.76
CA ALA A 155 51.16 0.24 45.36
C ALA A 155 52.68 0.51 45.38
N CYS A 156 53.23 1.12 44.33
CA CYS A 156 54.64 1.54 44.29
C CYS A 156 54.92 2.64 45.33
N ILE A 157 54.04 3.63 45.47
CA ILE A 157 54.22 4.70 46.48
C ILE A 157 54.16 4.12 47.91
N ALA A 158 53.18 3.25 48.18
CA ALA A 158 53.06 2.58 49.48
C ALA A 158 54.22 1.62 49.78
N GLY A 159 54.66 0.84 48.79
CA GLY A 159 55.82 -0.06 48.90
C GLY A 159 57.13 0.68 49.10
N GLY A 160 57.30 1.82 48.42
CA GLY A 160 58.42 2.74 48.64
C GLY A 160 58.43 3.30 50.06
N ALA A 161 57.27 3.72 50.58
CA ALA A 161 57.14 4.18 51.97
C ALA A 161 57.44 3.06 52.98
N ALA A 162 57.04 1.81 52.71
CA ALA A 162 57.36 0.68 53.57
C ALA A 162 58.87 0.36 53.61
N CYS A 163 59.59 0.59 52.50
CA CYS A 163 61.05 0.40 52.43
C CYS A 163 61.84 1.38 53.30
N LEU A 164 61.24 2.50 53.76
CA LEU A 164 61.86 3.38 54.77
C LEU A 164 62.16 2.65 56.08
N PHE A 165 61.30 1.71 56.47
CA PHE A 165 61.43 0.98 57.73
C PHE A 165 62.52 -0.10 57.69
N THR A 166 62.98 -0.51 56.51
CA THR A 166 64.00 -1.55 56.33
C THR A 166 65.39 -1.01 56.00
N GLY A 167 65.55 0.32 55.90
CA GLY A 167 66.86 0.97 55.67
C GLY A 167 67.40 0.87 54.24
N ARG A 168 66.60 0.37 53.27
CA ARG A 168 66.99 0.21 51.86
C ARG A 168 66.69 1.48 51.04
N PHE A 169 67.47 2.54 51.29
CA PHE A 169 67.24 3.88 50.74
C PHE A 169 67.33 3.99 49.21
N THR A 170 68.20 3.22 48.55
CA THR A 170 68.32 3.22 47.09
C THR A 170 67.09 2.67 46.39
N GLU A 171 66.48 1.61 46.93
CA GLU A 171 65.26 1.01 46.36
C GLU A 171 64.03 1.88 46.61
N MET A 172 64.00 2.61 47.73
CA MET A 172 62.97 3.58 48.01
C MET A 172 62.88 4.66 46.93
N LEU A 173 64.00 5.28 46.53
CA LEU A 173 64.03 6.35 45.53
C LEU A 173 63.57 5.87 44.15
N ILE A 174 63.98 4.67 43.75
CA ILE A 174 63.62 4.08 42.45
C ILE A 174 62.13 3.73 42.41
N VAL A 175 61.62 3.06 43.45
CA VAL A 175 60.22 2.59 43.49
C VAL A 175 59.24 3.75 43.71
N SER A 176 59.57 4.71 44.58
CA SER A 176 58.73 5.90 44.77
C SER A 176 58.74 6.81 43.54
N GLY A 177 59.90 7.00 42.89
CA GLY A 177 60.02 7.72 41.63
C GLY A 177 59.20 7.10 40.51
N ALA A 178 59.25 5.76 40.36
CA ALA A 178 58.41 5.03 39.41
C ALA A 178 56.91 5.21 39.71
N GLY A 179 56.51 5.21 40.98
CA GLY A 179 55.14 5.47 41.41
C GLY A 179 54.62 6.85 41.00
N PHE A 180 55.42 7.92 41.17
CA PHE A 180 55.04 9.26 40.73
C PHE A 180 54.92 9.39 39.20
N VAL A 181 55.82 8.76 38.45
CA VAL A 181 55.75 8.75 36.97
C VAL A 181 54.49 8.01 36.51
N LEU A 182 54.16 6.86 37.10
CA LEU A 182 52.93 6.12 36.78
C LEU A 182 51.67 6.91 37.15
N ALA A 183 51.67 7.61 38.28
CA ALA A 183 50.55 8.47 38.68
C ALA A 183 50.38 9.65 37.70
N ALA A 184 51.46 10.29 37.27
CA ALA A 184 51.42 11.39 36.29
C ALA A 184 50.90 10.91 34.92
N VAL A 185 51.37 9.75 34.45
CA VAL A 185 50.89 9.13 33.19
C VAL A 185 49.41 8.75 33.30
N CYS A 186 48.97 8.23 34.44
CA CYS A 186 47.57 7.88 34.69
C CYS A 186 46.65 9.11 34.64
N ILE A 187 47.03 10.21 35.28
CA ILE A 187 46.27 11.47 35.27
C ILE A 187 46.22 12.07 33.86
N TRP A 188 47.33 12.04 33.14
CA TRP A 188 47.40 12.55 31.77
C TRP A 188 46.50 11.74 30.81
N LEU A 189 46.55 10.41 30.89
CA LEU A 189 45.68 9.52 30.12
C LEU A 189 44.20 9.73 30.47
N PHE A 190 43.86 9.90 31.76
CA PHE A 190 42.50 10.17 32.19
C PHE A 190 41.95 11.47 31.60
N LEU A 191 42.75 12.55 31.61
CA LEU A 191 42.36 13.85 31.03
C LEU A 191 42.17 13.79 29.51
N VAL A 192 42.98 13.00 28.80
CA VAL A 192 42.86 12.82 27.34
C VAL A 192 41.69 11.90 26.98
N CYS A 193 41.43 10.86 27.77
CA CYS A 193 40.38 9.88 27.50
C CYS A 193 38.98 10.33 27.94
N ALA A 194 38.86 11.15 28.99
CA ALA A 194 37.57 11.67 29.47
C ALA A 194 36.76 12.44 28.40
N PRO A 195 37.32 13.37 27.59
CA PRO A 195 36.57 14.05 26.54
C PRO A 195 36.16 13.11 25.41
N ILE A 196 36.98 12.10 25.10
CA ILE A 196 36.69 11.09 24.06
C ILE A 196 35.51 10.21 24.50
N GLY A 197 35.53 9.73 25.75
CA GLY A 197 34.41 8.99 26.33
C GLY A 197 33.11 9.81 26.33
N ASN A 198 33.19 11.09 26.73
CA ASN A 198 32.04 11.99 26.70
C ASN A 198 31.53 12.29 25.28
N ALA A 199 32.42 12.39 24.29
CA ALA A 199 32.03 12.58 22.89
C ALA A 199 31.27 11.35 22.35
N ILE A 200 31.74 10.14 22.67
CA ILE A 200 31.06 8.89 22.30
C ILE A 200 29.69 8.80 22.98
N LEU A 201 29.61 9.06 24.29
CA LEU A 201 28.34 9.03 25.03
C LEU A 201 27.34 10.08 24.53
N ARG A 202 27.80 11.30 24.19
CA ARG A 202 26.96 12.32 23.58
C ARG A 202 26.51 11.96 22.17
N GLY A 203 27.39 11.31 21.38
CA GLY A 203 27.03 10.77 20.08
C GLY A 203 25.89 9.75 20.17
N ILE A 204 25.97 8.86 21.17
CA ILE A 204 24.93 7.86 21.45
C ILE A 204 23.63 8.53 21.95
N GLY A 205 23.74 9.49 22.86
CA GLY A 205 22.58 10.25 23.34
C GLY A 205 21.85 10.98 22.21
N ASN A 206 22.60 11.63 21.32
CA ASN A 206 22.03 12.36 20.19
C ASN A 206 21.36 11.45 19.15
N THR A 207 21.90 10.26 18.88
CA THR A 207 21.25 9.31 17.97
C THR A 207 19.97 8.75 18.55
N TRP A 208 19.93 8.49 19.87
CA TRP A 208 18.71 8.11 20.57
C TRP A 208 17.65 9.22 20.55
N ASP A 209 18.05 10.45 20.80
CA ASP A 209 17.16 11.62 20.78
C ASP A 209 16.60 11.87 19.36
N PHE A 210 17.43 11.70 18.33
CA PHE A 210 17.00 11.79 16.94
C PHE A 210 16.01 10.68 16.56
N ALA A 211 16.28 9.43 16.97
CA ALA A 211 15.37 8.31 16.75
C ALA A 211 14.02 8.53 17.44
N VAL A 212 14.03 8.97 18.70
CA VAL A 212 12.81 9.29 19.47
C VAL A 212 12.02 10.42 18.80
N ARG A 213 12.68 11.48 18.34
CA ARG A 213 12.01 12.59 17.62
C ARG A 213 11.34 12.12 16.33
N ILE A 214 11.94 11.21 15.57
CA ILE A 214 11.32 10.64 14.36
C ILE A 214 10.07 9.84 14.72
N VAL A 215 10.15 9.00 15.74
CA VAL A 215 9.02 8.17 16.20
C VAL A 215 7.87 9.04 16.73
N LEU A 216 8.17 10.05 17.56
CA LEU A 216 7.18 10.98 18.09
C LEU A 216 6.53 11.82 16.97
N LYS A 217 7.30 12.25 15.97
CA LYS A 217 6.75 12.98 14.82
C LYS A 217 5.78 12.15 14.00
N ARG A 218 6.03 10.84 13.84
CA ARG A 218 5.07 9.93 13.18
C ARG A 218 3.75 9.81 13.94
N ARG A 219 3.81 9.70 15.27
CA ARG A 219 2.61 9.53 16.11
C ARG A 219 1.72 10.78 16.21
N SER A 220 2.19 11.94 15.75
CA SER A 220 1.42 13.18 15.69
C SER A 220 0.64 13.35 14.37
N PHE A 221 0.88 12.50 13.37
CA PHE A 221 0.21 12.55 12.06
C PHE A 221 -0.87 11.47 11.88
N GLU A 222 -0.98 10.53 12.83
CA GLU A 222 -2.09 9.58 12.96
C GLU A 222 -3.10 10.09 13.99
#